data_AF-A0A516W9Q1-F1
#
_entry.id   AF-A0A516W9Q1-F1
#
_cell.length_a   1.000
_cell.length_b   1.000
_cell.length_c   1.000
_cell.angle_alpha   90.00
_cell.angle_beta   90.00
_cell.angle_gamma   90.00
#
_symmetry.space_group_name_H-M   'P 1'
#
loop_
_entity.id
_entity.type
_entity.pdbx_description
1 polymer ?
#
loop_
_entity_poly.entity_id
_entity_poly.type
_entity_poly.pdbx_seq_one_letter_code
_entity_poly.pdbx_strand_id
1 'polypeptide(L)'
;MTPSVYHTSFLKKIRILFEGDVISDVIRLREEDGHLVDDVVFLALGAGRVAGFRANGMNPLISRNHVDDFDDFNLYALYTRIEKISQGFSEFSVGFSGVLFNPAYNEVVAIFLASEDFSRSVLLAFSVDEVLIFEDCEKADVIRILKSRFLQFKGVDFLIFQRRTGDAGWVNADF
;
A
#
# COMPACT_ATOMS: atom_id res chain seq x y z
N MET A 1 0.71 11.46 19.69
CA MET A 1 1.21 12.53 18.80
C MET A 1 0.05 13.02 17.94
N THR A 2 -0.09 14.32 17.70
CA THR A 2 -1.14 14.85 16.79
C THR A 2 -0.72 14.64 15.33
N PRO A 3 -1.58 14.12 14.43
CA PRO A 3 -1.24 13.96 13.02
C PRO A 3 -0.87 15.32 12.39
N SER A 4 0.16 15.31 11.55
CA SER A 4 0.53 16.47 10.72
C SER A 4 -0.46 16.62 9.56
N VAL A 5 -0.42 17.78 8.87
CA VAL A 5 -1.20 18.01 7.64
C VAL A 5 -0.92 16.93 6.60
N TYR A 6 0.33 16.46 6.52
CA TYR A 6 0.73 15.37 5.63
C TYR A 6 0.02 14.07 6.02
N HIS A 7 0.07 13.66 7.30
CA HIS A 7 -0.62 12.46 7.78
C HIS A 7 -2.11 12.52 7.46
N THR A 8 -2.79 13.63 7.79
CA THR A 8 -4.22 13.79 7.51
C THR A 8 -4.54 13.70 6.01
N SER A 9 -3.73 14.31 5.15
CA SER A 9 -3.91 14.25 3.70
C SER A 9 -3.74 12.83 3.18
N PHE A 10 -2.70 12.12 3.63
CA PHE A 10 -2.44 10.74 3.21
C PHE A 10 -3.55 9.79 3.68
N LEU A 11 -3.94 9.86 4.95
CA LEU A 11 -5.04 9.06 5.51
C LEU A 11 -6.37 9.31 4.79
N LYS A 12 -6.65 10.54 4.38
CA LYS A 12 -7.82 10.86 3.54
C LYS A 12 -7.75 10.18 2.18
N LYS A 13 -6.57 10.15 1.54
CA LYS A 13 -6.37 9.46 0.25
C LYS A 13 -6.62 7.95 0.38
N ILE A 14 -6.01 7.30 1.37
CA ILE A 14 -6.18 5.86 1.63
C ILE A 14 -7.65 5.52 1.87
N ARG A 15 -8.33 6.31 2.70
CA ARG A 15 -9.76 6.15 2.94
C ARG A 15 -10.56 6.20 1.64
N ILE A 16 -10.38 7.24 0.81
CA ILE A 16 -11.15 7.38 -0.44
C ILE A 16 -10.86 6.25 -1.43
N LEU A 17 -9.64 5.69 -1.42
CA LEU A 17 -9.25 4.62 -2.34
C LEU A 17 -9.88 3.28 -1.99
N PHE A 18 -9.99 2.96 -0.69
CA PHE A 18 -10.26 1.58 -0.27
C PHE A 18 -11.51 1.41 0.60
N GLU A 19 -12.05 2.47 1.21
CA GLU A 19 -13.18 2.31 2.14
C GLU A 19 -14.41 1.74 1.41
N GLY A 20 -14.81 0.53 1.83
CA GLY A 20 -15.93 -0.20 1.24
C GLY A 20 -15.66 -0.77 -0.16
N ASP A 21 -14.40 -0.73 -0.62
CA ASP A 21 -14.00 -1.30 -1.90
C ASP A 21 -13.64 -2.78 -1.77
N VAL A 22 -13.60 -3.48 -2.91
CA VAL A 22 -13.17 -4.87 -3.00
C VAL A 22 -11.81 -4.89 -3.68
N ILE A 23 -10.80 -5.47 -3.03
CA ILE A 23 -9.53 -5.78 -3.66
C ILE A 23 -9.67 -7.14 -4.32
N SER A 24 -9.51 -7.19 -5.64
CA SER A 24 -9.66 -8.43 -6.41
C SER A 24 -8.34 -9.04 -6.87
N ASP A 25 -7.28 -8.24 -6.96
CA ASP A 25 -5.99 -8.73 -7.44
C ASP A 25 -4.82 -7.82 -7.04
N VAL A 26 -3.63 -8.41 -7.04
CA VAL A 26 -2.35 -7.71 -7.02
C VAL A 26 -1.75 -7.79 -8.42
N ILE A 27 -1.57 -6.63 -9.04
CA ILE A 27 -0.98 -6.50 -10.38
C ILE A 27 0.47 -6.02 -10.22
N ARG A 28 1.40 -6.89 -10.60
CA ARG A 28 2.82 -6.56 -10.76
C ARG A 28 3.12 -6.19 -12.19
N LEU A 29 4.24 -5.52 -12.38
CA LEU A 29 4.77 -5.16 -13.69
C LEU A 29 6.06 -5.92 -13.95
N ARG A 30 6.28 -6.33 -15.20
CA ARG A 30 7.48 -7.04 -15.64
C ARG A 30 8.02 -6.45 -16.94
N GLU A 31 9.32 -6.34 -17.04
CA GLU A 31 10.02 -5.90 -18.24
C GLU A 31 10.10 -7.03 -19.29
N GLU A 32 10.42 -6.67 -20.53
CA GLU A 32 10.52 -7.63 -21.65
C GLU A 32 11.57 -8.73 -21.42
N ASP A 33 12.62 -8.44 -20.66
CA ASP A 33 13.68 -9.40 -20.32
C ASP A 33 13.33 -10.32 -19.14
N GLY A 34 12.15 -10.12 -18.54
CA GLY A 34 11.60 -10.93 -17.47
C GLY A 34 11.81 -10.39 -16.06
N HIS A 35 12.52 -9.27 -15.87
CA HIS A 35 12.71 -8.66 -14.55
C HIS A 35 11.43 -7.97 -14.06
N LEU A 36 11.14 -8.10 -12.76
CA LEU A 36 10.01 -7.41 -12.15
C LEU A 36 10.36 -5.93 -11.94
N VAL A 37 9.36 -5.07 -12.13
CA VAL A 37 9.45 -3.66 -11.76
C VAL A 37 9.10 -3.56 -10.28
N ASP A 38 10.14 -3.58 -9.45
CA ASP A 38 10.02 -3.74 -8.00
C ASP A 38 9.56 -2.46 -7.28
N ASP A 39 9.70 -1.30 -7.93
CA ASP A 39 9.29 0.00 -7.38
C ASP A 39 7.81 0.31 -7.59
N VAL A 40 7.05 -0.53 -8.31
CA VAL A 40 5.62 -0.30 -8.61
C VAL A 40 4.74 -1.51 -8.32
N VAL A 41 3.57 -1.26 -7.76
CA VAL A 41 2.51 -2.24 -7.64
C VAL A 41 1.14 -1.61 -7.82
N PHE A 42 0.20 -2.36 -8.39
CA PHE A 42 -1.20 -1.96 -8.48
C PHE A 42 -2.07 -2.95 -7.73
N LEU A 43 -3.10 -2.44 -7.05
CA LEU A 43 -4.19 -3.25 -6.53
C LEU A 43 -5.39 -3.09 -7.46
N ALA A 44 -5.92 -4.19 -7.98
CA ALA A 44 -7.18 -4.19 -8.69
C ALA A 44 -8.33 -4.02 -7.70
N LEU A 45 -9.24 -3.11 -8.05
CA LEU A 45 -10.40 -2.76 -7.24
C LEU A 45 -11.70 -3.07 -7.99
N GLY A 46 -12.81 -3.09 -7.25
CA GLY A 46 -14.14 -3.31 -7.81
C GLY A 46 -14.48 -2.35 -8.96
N ALA A 47 -15.22 -2.86 -9.94
CA ALA A 47 -15.65 -2.14 -11.15
C ALA A 47 -14.50 -1.68 -12.07
N GLY A 48 -13.43 -2.48 -12.16
CA GLY A 48 -12.32 -2.23 -13.08
C GLY A 48 -11.46 -1.03 -12.69
N ARG A 49 -11.52 -0.59 -11.43
CA ARG A 49 -10.65 0.47 -10.90
C ARG A 49 -9.33 -0.11 -10.41
N VAL A 50 -8.34 0.75 -10.21
CA VAL A 50 -7.06 0.38 -9.59
C VAL A 50 -6.60 1.41 -8.57
N ALA A 51 -5.76 0.98 -7.65
CA ALA A 51 -4.90 1.85 -6.86
C ALA A 51 -3.43 1.48 -7.15
N GLY A 52 -2.73 2.36 -7.85
CA GLY A 52 -1.30 2.22 -8.14
C GLY A 52 -0.45 2.86 -7.05
N PHE A 53 0.65 2.21 -6.70
CA PHE A 53 1.65 2.70 -5.75
C PHE A 53 3.03 2.58 -6.36
N ARG A 54 3.81 3.66 -6.27
CA ARG A 54 5.21 3.69 -6.69
C ARG A 54 6.11 4.17 -5.55
N ALA A 55 7.15 3.40 -5.24
CA ALA A 55 8.20 3.85 -4.35
C ALA A 55 8.89 5.09 -4.95
N ASN A 56 9.05 6.14 -4.15
CA ASN A 56 9.58 7.42 -4.60
C ASN A 56 10.38 8.08 -3.46
N GLY A 57 11.41 7.36 -3.00
CA GLY A 57 12.18 7.74 -1.83
C GLY A 57 11.33 7.67 -0.56
N MET A 58 11.14 8.81 0.09
CA MET A 58 10.54 8.90 1.42
C MET A 58 9.04 8.61 1.47
N ASN A 59 8.31 8.88 0.38
CA ASN A 59 6.85 8.78 0.37
C ASN A 59 6.35 8.27 -0.99
N PRO A 60 5.45 7.26 -1.01
CA PRO A 60 5.01 6.67 -2.27
C PRO A 60 4.15 7.65 -3.06
N LEU A 61 4.29 7.58 -4.39
CA LEU A 61 3.31 8.15 -5.30
C LEU A 61 2.09 7.23 -5.37
N ILE A 62 0.91 7.82 -5.55
CA ILE A 62 -0.34 7.08 -5.61
C ILE A 62 -1.09 7.51 -6.87
N SER A 63 -1.55 6.54 -7.63
CA SER A 63 -2.39 6.73 -8.81
C SER A 63 -3.74 6.00 -8.64
N ARG A 64 -4.75 6.51 -9.33
CA ARG A 64 -6.08 5.88 -9.50
C ARG A 64 -6.31 5.37 -10.92
N ASN A 65 -5.36 5.63 -11.80
CA ASN A 65 -5.47 5.32 -13.21
C ASN A 65 -4.75 4.01 -13.49
N HIS A 66 -5.25 3.26 -14.47
CA HIS A 66 -4.46 2.20 -15.06
C HIS A 66 -3.27 2.81 -15.79
N VAL A 67 -2.15 2.10 -15.78
CA VAL A 67 -0.96 2.49 -16.57
C VAL A 67 -1.30 2.68 -18.06
N ASP A 68 -2.28 1.94 -18.58
CA ASP A 68 -2.72 2.04 -19.98
C ASP A 68 -3.67 3.20 -20.25
N ASP A 69 -4.39 3.68 -19.23
CA ASP A 69 -5.30 4.82 -19.35
C ASP A 69 -4.52 6.13 -19.25
N PHE A 70 -3.67 6.22 -18.22
CA PHE A 70 -2.82 7.37 -17.97
C PHE A 70 -1.60 6.97 -17.12
N ASP A 71 -0.42 7.17 -17.69
CA ASP A 71 0.85 6.82 -17.06
C ASP A 71 1.30 7.89 -16.04
N ASP A 72 0.60 7.97 -14.91
CA ASP A 72 0.90 8.90 -13.80
C ASP A 72 2.33 8.76 -13.27
N PHE A 73 2.94 7.59 -13.46
CA PHE A 73 4.27 7.28 -12.96
C PHE A 73 5.37 7.45 -14.03
N ASN A 74 5.03 7.83 -15.26
CA ASN A 74 5.95 7.93 -16.41
C ASN A 74 6.73 6.63 -16.68
N LEU A 75 6.10 5.48 -16.47
CA LEU A 75 6.69 4.15 -16.70
C LEU A 75 7.11 3.92 -18.15
N TYR A 76 6.33 4.39 -19.14
CA TYR A 76 6.69 4.23 -20.55
C TYR A 76 7.86 5.13 -20.99
N ALA A 77 8.25 6.10 -20.17
CA ALA A 77 9.48 6.86 -20.38
C ALA A 77 10.71 6.17 -19.76
N LEU A 78 10.48 5.26 -18.80
CA LEU A 78 11.54 4.58 -18.04
C LEU A 78 11.82 3.17 -18.57
N TYR A 79 10.78 2.50 -19.07
CA TYR A 79 10.85 1.11 -19.52
C TYR A 79 10.42 0.99 -20.98
N THR A 80 11.13 0.15 -21.73
CA THR A 80 10.88 -0.01 -23.17
C THR A 80 9.55 -0.73 -23.43
N ARG A 81 9.25 -1.75 -22.62
CA ARG A 81 7.99 -2.52 -22.64
C ARG A 81 7.71 -3.04 -21.25
N ILE A 82 6.44 -3.01 -20.87
CA ILE A 82 5.97 -3.49 -19.58
C ILE A 82 4.80 -4.44 -19.81
N GLU A 83 4.84 -5.59 -19.14
CA GLU A 83 3.77 -6.56 -19.07
C GLU A 83 3.13 -6.53 -17.68
N LYS A 84 1.80 -6.64 -17.62
CA LYS A 84 1.04 -6.74 -16.37
C LYS A 84 0.91 -8.20 -15.96
N ILE A 85 1.26 -8.52 -14.73
CA ILE A 85 1.15 -9.86 -14.15
C ILE A 85 0.13 -9.82 -13.02
N SER A 86 -0.97 -10.52 -13.22
CA SER A 86 -1.92 -10.86 -12.16
C SER A 86 -1.29 -11.91 -11.25
N GLN A 87 -1.19 -11.64 -9.95
CA GLN A 87 -0.71 -12.64 -8.99
C GLN A 87 -1.79 -13.65 -8.61
N GLY A 88 -3.07 -13.31 -8.82
CA GLY A 88 -4.19 -14.19 -8.51
C GLY A 88 -4.47 -14.15 -7.02
N PHE A 89 -5.36 -13.25 -6.63
CA PHE A 89 -5.68 -12.99 -5.24
C PHE A 89 -7.12 -13.43 -4.90
N SER A 90 -7.35 -13.93 -3.69
CA SER A 90 -8.72 -14.19 -3.24
C SER A 90 -9.39 -12.87 -2.85
N GLU A 91 -10.37 -12.45 -3.63
CA GLU A 91 -11.01 -11.14 -3.44
C GLU A 91 -11.53 -10.94 -2.01
N PHE A 92 -11.35 -9.74 -1.46
CA PHE A 92 -11.97 -9.36 -0.18
C PHE A 92 -12.42 -7.90 -0.16
N SER A 93 -13.50 -7.64 0.57
CA SER A 93 -13.97 -6.28 0.86
C SER A 93 -13.15 -5.68 2.00
N VAL A 94 -12.61 -4.47 1.80
CA VAL A 94 -11.79 -3.79 2.79
C VAL A 94 -12.68 -3.30 3.94
N GLY A 95 -12.60 -4.00 5.07
CA GLY A 95 -13.26 -3.66 6.32
C GLY A 95 -12.36 -2.92 7.31
N PHE A 96 -11.04 -3.01 7.12
CA PHE A 96 -10.03 -2.41 7.97
C PHE A 96 -8.88 -1.81 7.17
N SER A 97 -8.38 -0.67 7.61
CA SER A 97 -7.18 -0.03 7.08
C SER A 97 -6.28 0.45 8.21
N GLY A 98 -4.99 0.17 8.09
CA GLY A 98 -3.91 0.68 8.92
C GLY A 98 -2.87 1.38 8.07
N VAL A 99 -2.34 2.50 8.54
CA VAL A 99 -1.22 3.20 7.90
C VAL A 99 -0.16 3.48 8.95
N LEU A 100 1.06 3.07 8.64
CA LEU A 100 2.21 3.18 9.52
C LEU A 100 3.13 4.26 8.96
N PHE A 101 3.54 5.17 9.83
CA PHE A 101 4.46 6.25 9.50
C PHE A 101 5.74 6.16 10.32
N ASN A 102 6.86 6.59 9.75
CA ASN A 102 8.06 6.91 10.50
C ASN A 102 7.92 8.33 11.07
N PRO A 103 7.76 8.51 12.40
CA PRO A 103 7.50 9.82 12.97
C PRO A 103 8.69 10.78 12.89
N ALA A 104 9.92 10.27 12.73
CA ALA A 104 11.12 11.11 12.62
C ALA A 104 11.17 11.88 11.29
N TYR A 105 10.60 11.29 10.23
CA TYR A 105 10.75 11.79 8.86
C TYR A 105 9.40 12.08 8.15
N ASN A 106 8.26 11.84 8.81
CA ASN A 106 6.92 11.90 8.20
C ASN A 106 6.83 11.06 6.91
N GLU A 107 7.36 9.84 6.98
CA GLU A 107 7.39 8.90 5.86
C GLU A 107 6.30 7.86 6.01
N VAL A 108 5.64 7.50 4.92
CA VAL A 108 4.75 6.33 4.91
C VAL A 108 5.60 5.08 4.80
N VAL A 109 5.52 4.24 5.82
CA VAL A 109 6.25 2.97 5.90
C VAL A 109 5.43 1.84 5.31
N ALA A 110 4.15 1.78 5.66
CA ALA A 110 3.29 0.69 5.21
C ALA A 110 1.81 1.06 5.22
N ILE A 111 1.05 0.34 4.39
CA ILE A 111 -0.41 0.33 4.39
C ILE A 111 -0.85 -1.12 4.59
N PHE A 112 -1.65 -1.36 5.62
CA PHE A 112 -2.25 -2.65 5.90
C PHE A 112 -3.75 -2.59 5.64
N LEU A 113 -4.26 -3.44 4.77
CA LEU A 113 -5.68 -3.54 4.40
C LEU A 113 -6.16 -4.93 4.77
N ALA A 114 -7.35 -5.05 5.36
CA ALA A 114 -7.90 -6.35 5.72
C ALA A 114 -9.41 -6.38 5.58
N SER A 115 -9.96 -7.60 5.47
CA SER A 115 -11.39 -7.85 5.63
C SER A 115 -11.85 -7.50 7.05
N GLU A 116 -13.16 -7.31 7.23
CA GLU A 116 -13.72 -6.94 8.54
C GLU A 116 -13.43 -7.98 9.63
N ASP A 117 -13.40 -9.25 9.24
CA ASP A 117 -13.08 -10.40 10.09
C ASP A 117 -11.58 -10.75 10.12
N PHE A 118 -10.73 -9.98 9.42
CA PHE A 118 -9.30 -10.22 9.26
C PHE A 118 -8.94 -11.60 8.66
N SER A 119 -9.88 -12.30 8.02
CA SER A 119 -9.62 -13.56 7.32
C SER A 119 -8.74 -13.39 6.07
N ARG A 120 -8.71 -12.18 5.52
CA ARG A 120 -7.86 -11.78 4.39
C ARG A 120 -7.18 -10.46 4.66
N SER A 121 -5.96 -10.31 4.19
CA SER A 121 -5.23 -9.04 4.31
C SER A 121 -4.15 -8.87 3.25
N VAL A 122 -3.77 -7.61 3.04
CA VAL A 122 -2.62 -7.19 2.24
C VAL A 122 -1.85 -6.13 3.01
N LEU A 123 -0.55 -6.33 3.15
CA LEU A 123 0.41 -5.34 3.63
C LEU A 123 1.25 -4.84 2.45
N LEU A 124 1.08 -3.58 2.09
CA LEU A 124 2.01 -2.83 1.24
C LEU A 124 3.11 -2.25 2.12
N ALA A 125 4.36 -2.63 1.92
CA ALA A 125 5.51 -2.09 2.64
C ALA A 125 6.44 -1.35 1.68
N PHE A 126 6.77 -0.11 2.03
CA PHE A 126 7.54 0.79 1.20
C PHE A 126 8.98 0.88 1.69
N SER A 127 9.93 0.59 0.79
CA SER A 127 11.34 0.99 0.92
C SER A 127 11.61 2.24 0.07
N VAL A 128 12.88 2.65 -0.01
CA VAL A 128 13.31 3.78 -0.85
C VAL A 128 13.05 3.53 -2.33
N ASP A 129 13.20 2.28 -2.77
CA ASP A 129 13.26 1.83 -4.17
C ASP A 129 12.36 0.63 -4.48
N GLU A 130 11.66 0.08 -3.50
CA GLU A 130 10.85 -1.14 -3.67
C GLU A 130 9.51 -1.02 -2.94
N VAL A 131 8.47 -1.65 -3.52
CA VAL A 131 7.19 -1.89 -2.87
C VAL A 131 6.98 -3.39 -2.68
N LEU A 132 7.11 -3.85 -1.44
CA LEU A 132 6.83 -5.23 -1.07
C LEU A 132 5.34 -5.42 -0.74
N ILE A 133 4.83 -6.60 -1.08
CA ILE A 133 3.48 -7.03 -0.72
C ILE A 133 3.55 -8.31 0.07
N PHE A 134 2.79 -8.36 1.17
CA PHE A 134 2.55 -9.56 1.95
C PHE A 134 1.05 -9.80 2.06
N GLU A 135 0.63 -11.01 1.71
CA GLU A 135 -0.77 -11.42 1.74
C GLU A 135 -1.07 -12.23 3.01
N ASP A 136 -2.32 -12.16 3.46
CA ASP A 136 -2.88 -12.93 4.58
C ASP A 136 -1.99 -12.89 5.84
N CYS A 137 -1.38 -11.73 6.09
CA CYS A 137 -0.62 -11.46 7.29
C CYS A 137 -1.52 -10.99 8.44
N GLU A 138 -1.24 -11.48 9.64
CA GLU A 138 -1.94 -11.03 10.83
C GLU A 138 -1.52 -9.61 11.21
N LYS A 139 -2.48 -8.83 11.72
CA LYS A 139 -2.23 -7.46 12.19
C LYS A 139 -1.06 -7.40 13.20
N ALA A 140 -1.00 -8.35 14.13
CA ALA A 140 0.04 -8.43 15.17
C ALA A 140 1.45 -8.69 14.60
N ASP A 141 1.53 -9.24 13.39
CA ASP A 141 2.80 -9.60 12.75
C ASP A 141 3.38 -8.47 11.89
N VAL A 142 2.58 -7.44 11.55
CA VAL A 142 2.98 -6.34 10.67
C VAL A 142 4.27 -5.68 11.14
N ILE A 143 4.38 -5.34 12.43
CA ILE A 143 5.59 -4.70 12.97
C ILE A 143 6.81 -5.61 12.87
N ARG A 144 6.62 -6.91 13.17
CA ARG A 144 7.69 -7.91 13.08
C ARG A 144 8.17 -8.08 11.64
N ILE A 145 7.26 -8.14 10.68
CA ILE A 145 7.56 -8.24 9.24
C ILE A 145 8.39 -7.02 8.83
N LEU A 146 7.92 -5.80 9.12
CA LEU A 146 8.62 -4.58 8.76
C LEU A 146 10.03 -4.49 9.36
N LYS A 147 10.17 -4.77 10.66
CA LYS A 147 11.47 -4.67 11.35
C LYS A 147 12.45 -5.79 11.00
N SER A 148 11.96 -6.95 10.56
CA SER A 148 12.81 -8.06 10.11
C SER A 148 13.24 -7.91 8.66
N ARG A 149 12.38 -7.35 7.80
CA ARG A 149 12.66 -7.18 6.38
C ARG A 149 13.51 -5.95 6.08
N PHE A 150 13.31 -4.85 6.80
CA PHE A 150 13.94 -3.57 6.51
C PHE A 150 14.84 -3.11 7.65
N LEU A 151 16.15 -3.11 7.39
CA LEU A 151 17.15 -2.69 8.38
C LEU A 151 16.93 -1.25 8.86
N GLN A 152 16.45 -0.35 7.98
CA GLN A 152 16.17 1.04 8.35
C GLN A 152 15.07 1.18 9.41
N PHE A 153 14.23 0.17 9.61
CA PHE A 153 13.09 0.22 10.54
C PHE A 153 13.33 -0.49 11.87
N LYS A 154 14.48 -1.17 12.06
CA LYS A 154 14.74 -2.04 13.22
C LYS A 154 14.53 -1.34 14.58
N GLY A 155 14.89 -0.06 14.68
CA GLY A 155 14.76 0.75 15.90
C GLY A 155 13.65 1.81 15.85
N VAL A 156 12.78 1.78 14.84
CA VAL A 156 11.74 2.80 14.67
C VAL A 156 10.50 2.42 15.47
N ASP A 157 9.99 3.37 16.24
CA ASP A 157 8.66 3.30 16.84
C ASP A 157 7.69 4.00 15.89
N PHE A 158 6.88 3.22 15.19
CA PHE A 158 5.99 3.75 14.16
C PHE A 158 4.84 4.53 14.77
N LEU A 159 4.42 5.59 14.08
CA LEU A 159 3.14 6.24 14.32
C LEU A 159 2.08 5.54 13.48
N ILE A 160 1.08 4.95 14.13
CA ILE A 160 0.12 4.08 13.45
C ILE A 160 -1.29 4.65 13.56
N PHE A 161 -1.94 4.84 12.42
CA PHE A 161 -3.35 5.18 12.36
C PHE A 161 -4.13 4.02 11.78
N GLN A 162 -5.26 3.71 12.42
CA GLN A 162 -6.16 2.67 11.94
C GLN A 162 -7.59 3.18 11.84
N ARG A 163 -8.38 2.44 11.06
CA ARG A 163 -9.78 2.70 10.81
C ARG A 163 -10.49 1.41 10.43
N ARG A 164 -11.70 1.21 10.94
CA ARG A 164 -12.69 0.28 10.38
C ARG A 164 -13.65 1.02 9.48
N THR A 165 -14.17 0.32 8.48
CA THR A 165 -15.21 0.85 7.59
C THR A 165 -16.42 1.28 8.42
N GLY A 166 -16.87 2.52 8.22
CA GLY A 166 -17.97 3.12 9.00
C GLY A 166 -17.56 3.93 10.23
N ASP A 167 -16.30 3.88 10.66
CA ASP A 167 -15.83 4.70 11.80
C ASP A 167 -15.96 6.21 11.53
N ALA A 168 -16.08 7.02 12.58
CA ALA A 168 -16.15 8.48 12.43
C ALA A 168 -14.84 9.11 11.89
N GLY A 169 -13.69 8.48 12.14
CA GLY A 169 -12.38 8.99 11.75
C GLY A 169 -11.27 7.94 11.83
N TRP A 170 -10.03 8.39 11.66
CA TRP A 170 -8.84 7.59 11.94
C TRP A 170 -8.49 7.73 13.41
N VAL A 171 -8.06 6.64 14.04
CA VAL A 171 -7.60 6.63 15.43
C VAL A 171 -6.13 6.23 15.51
N ASN A 172 -5.39 6.86 16.42
CA ASN A 172 -4.04 6.41 16.73
C ASN A 172 -4.12 5.05 17.43
N ALA A 173 -3.23 4.13 17.09
CA ALA A 173 -3.26 2.77 17.59
C ALA A 173 -1.86 2.22 17.80
N ASP A 174 -1.82 1.10 18.52
CA ASP A 174 -0.69 0.18 18.54
C ASP A 174 -1.09 -1.08 17.76
N PHE A 175 -0.16 -1.63 17.00
CA PHE A 175 -0.32 -2.90 16.28
C PHE A 175 0.31 -4.03 17.07
#